data_AF-A0A0C1RW55-F1
#
_entry.id   AF-A0A0C1RW55-F1
#
_cell.length_a   1.000
_cell.length_b   1.000
_cell.length_c   1.000
_cell.angle_alpha   90.00
_cell.angle_beta   90.00
_cell.angle_gamma   90.00
#
_symmetry.space_group_name_H-M   'P 1'
#
loop_
_entity.id
_entity.type
_entity.pdbx_description
1 polymer ?
#
loop_
_entity_poly.entity_id
_entity_poly.type
_entity_poly.pdbx_seq_one_letter_code
_entity_poly.pdbx_strand_id
1 'polypeptide(L)'
;MNDRNERLKKEGFKDLTSMYMAGKENIPYWIIVMDEYADMITGLKGGSKSKKEFESHIQRIAQKGRSAGIHLVISTQSPRKEIVSGLIRQCLPGKISFRVTDDTESLLILDKSGAEQLRGKGDLLCNFQHGRLLRAQSAFITDEEWRRVVLTSPMASL
;
A
#
# COMPACT_ATOMS: atom_id res chain seq x y z
N MET A 1 -10.21 1.71 -13.31
CA MET A 1 -10.66 2.83 -12.44
C MET A 1 -11.71 3.69 -13.13
N ASN A 2 -11.44 4.24 -14.33
CA ASN A 2 -12.39 5.06 -15.08
C ASN A 2 -13.74 4.34 -15.28
N ASP A 3 -13.70 3.11 -15.82
CA ASP A 3 -14.89 2.30 -16.09
C ASP A 3 -15.70 2.01 -14.82
N ARG A 4 -15.03 1.79 -13.68
CA ARG A 4 -15.69 1.61 -12.38
C ARG A 4 -16.42 2.88 -11.96
N ASN A 5 -15.77 4.03 -12.09
CA ASN A 5 -16.39 5.31 -11.74
C ASN A 5 -17.59 5.62 -12.67
N GLU A 6 -17.51 5.28 -13.95
CA GLU A 6 -18.62 5.42 -14.90
C GLU A 6 -19.80 4.50 -14.52
N ARG A 7 -19.50 3.24 -14.18
CA ARG A 7 -20.52 2.30 -13.73
C ARG A 7 -21.18 2.73 -12.42
N LEU A 8 -20.40 3.17 -11.43
CA LEU A 8 -20.93 3.69 -10.16
C LEU A 8 -21.88 4.87 -10.41
N LYS A 9 -21.49 5.83 -11.26
CA LYS A 9 -22.36 6.94 -11.66
C LYS A 9 -23.65 6.47 -12.33
N LYS A 10 -23.55 5.52 -13.27
CA LYS A 10 -24.72 4.94 -13.97
C LYS A 10 -25.68 4.24 -13.00
N GLU A 11 -25.14 3.59 -11.97
CA GLU A 11 -25.93 2.93 -10.93
C GLU A 11 -26.40 3.88 -9.80
N GLY A 12 -26.05 5.17 -9.86
CA GLY A 12 -26.49 6.19 -8.92
C GLY A 12 -25.65 6.30 -7.63
N PHE A 13 -24.45 5.72 -7.61
CA PHE A 13 -23.57 5.70 -6.44
C PHE A 13 -22.39 6.66 -6.58
N LYS A 14 -22.05 7.34 -5.48
CA LYS A 14 -20.91 8.27 -5.41
C LYS A 14 -19.56 7.54 -5.33
N ASP A 15 -19.55 6.39 -4.67
CA ASP A 15 -18.37 5.57 -4.41
C ASP A 15 -18.78 4.12 -4.15
N LEU A 16 -17.81 3.20 -4.23
CA LEU A 16 -18.05 1.77 -4.04
C LEU A 16 -18.61 1.45 -2.65
N THR A 17 -18.17 2.17 -1.62
CA THR A 17 -18.66 1.97 -0.25
C THR A 17 -20.16 2.24 -0.14
N SER A 18 -20.66 3.31 -0.76
CA SER A 18 -22.10 3.62 -0.78
C SER A 18 -22.92 2.57 -1.53
N MET A 19 -22.34 1.92 -2.53
CA MET A 19 -22.97 0.82 -3.26
C MET A 19 -23.10 -0.43 -2.38
N TYR A 20 -22.04 -0.80 -1.67
CA TYR A 20 -22.05 -1.91 -0.70
C TYR A 20 -23.03 -1.68 0.43
N MET A 21 -23.08 -0.47 0.99
CA MET A 21 -24.04 -0.11 2.04
C MET A 21 -25.50 -0.21 1.58
N ALA A 22 -25.75 -0.12 0.27
CA ALA A 22 -27.07 -0.34 -0.33
C ALA A 22 -27.35 -1.81 -0.68
N GLY A 23 -26.48 -2.75 -0.26
CA GLY A 23 -26.62 -4.19 -0.50
C GLY A 23 -26.22 -4.64 -1.91
N LYS A 24 -25.55 -3.79 -2.69
CA LYS A 24 -25.03 -4.15 -4.02
C LYS A 24 -23.53 -4.42 -3.94
N GLU A 25 -23.16 -5.69 -4.08
CA GLU A 25 -21.78 -6.16 -3.92
C GLU A 25 -21.19 -6.76 -5.22
N ASN A 26 -21.75 -6.38 -6.37
CA ASN A 26 -21.39 -6.91 -7.69
C ASN A 26 -20.08 -6.32 -8.29
N ILE A 27 -19.40 -5.42 -7.57
CA ILE A 27 -18.09 -4.88 -7.97
C ILE A 27 -17.15 -5.03 -6.77
N PRO A 28 -16.11 -5.88 -6.81
CA PRO A 28 -15.24 -6.09 -5.66
C PRO A 28 -14.30 -4.92 -5.42
N TYR A 29 -13.86 -4.75 -4.17
CA TYR A 29 -12.67 -3.96 -3.86
C TYR A 29 -11.44 -4.58 -4.51
N TRP A 30 -10.52 -3.74 -4.98
CA TRP A 30 -9.21 -4.18 -5.45
C TRP A 30 -8.14 -3.69 -4.48
N ILE A 31 -7.38 -4.64 -3.94
CA ILE A 31 -6.20 -4.37 -3.13
C ILE A 31 -5.01 -4.81 -3.96
N ILE A 32 -4.22 -3.84 -4.42
CA ILE A 32 -3.01 -4.09 -5.20
C ILE A 32 -1.83 -4.06 -4.22
N VAL A 33 -1.21 -5.20 -4.03
CA VAL A 33 -0.03 -5.36 -3.16
C VAL A 33 1.20 -5.47 -4.03
N MET A 34 2.15 -4.55 -3.84
CA MET A 34 3.48 -4.60 -4.45
C MET A 34 4.44 -5.06 -3.38
N ASP A 35 4.84 -6.33 -3.46
CA ASP A 35 5.91 -6.85 -2.61
C ASP A 35 7.25 -6.52 -3.25
N GLU A 36 8.11 -5.85 -2.47
CA GLU A 36 9.40 -5.32 -2.91
C GLU A 36 9.31 -4.36 -4.13
N TYR A 37 8.78 -3.17 -3.88
CA TYR A 37 8.69 -2.08 -4.85
C TYR A 37 10.04 -1.69 -5.49
N ALA A 38 11.16 -1.86 -4.77
CA ALA A 38 12.47 -1.51 -5.30
C ALA A 38 12.83 -2.34 -6.55
N ASP A 39 12.47 -3.61 -6.55
CA ASP A 39 12.75 -4.53 -7.66
C ASP A 39 11.92 -4.15 -8.88
N MET A 40 10.65 -3.77 -8.68
CA MET A 40 9.80 -3.29 -9.75
C MET A 40 10.41 -2.07 -10.44
N ILE A 41 10.87 -1.09 -9.67
CA ILE A 41 11.42 0.16 -10.20
C ILE A 41 12.76 -0.07 -10.90
N THR A 42 13.62 -0.91 -10.34
CA THR A 42 14.94 -1.21 -10.90
C THR A 42 14.83 -2.06 -12.18
N GLY A 43 13.79 -2.90 -12.27
CA GLY A 43 13.50 -3.70 -13.47
C GLY A 43 12.91 -2.91 -14.65
N LEU A 44 12.54 -1.63 -14.48
CA LEU A 44 11.95 -0.82 -15.55
C LEU A 44 12.97 -0.51 -16.65
N LYS A 45 12.73 -1.06 -17.85
CA LYS A 45 13.47 -0.70 -19.07
C LYS A 45 13.12 0.73 -19.49
N GLY A 46 14.12 1.55 -19.81
CA GLY A 46 13.93 2.96 -20.20
C GLY A 46 14.27 3.99 -19.12
N GLY A 47 14.83 3.55 -17.98
CA GLY A 47 15.44 4.42 -16.98
C GLY A 47 14.46 5.40 -16.33
N SER A 48 14.93 6.63 -16.10
CA SER A 48 14.19 7.65 -15.34
C SER A 48 12.81 8.01 -15.94
N LYS A 49 12.65 7.94 -17.27
CA LYS A 49 11.36 8.24 -17.92
C LYS A 49 10.30 7.20 -17.58
N SER A 50 10.60 5.91 -17.74
CA SER A 50 9.68 4.82 -17.41
C SER A 50 9.33 4.81 -15.92
N LYS A 51 10.30 5.11 -15.06
CA LYS A 51 10.06 5.27 -13.63
C LYS A 51 9.04 6.37 -13.33
N LYS A 52 9.23 7.57 -13.88
CA LYS A 52 8.29 8.70 -13.69
C LYS A 52 6.88 8.35 -14.18
N GLU A 53 6.80 7.66 -15.32
CA GLU A 53 5.52 7.19 -15.85
C GLU A 53 4.86 6.18 -14.89
N PHE A 54 5.61 5.20 -14.38
CA PHE A 54 5.11 4.26 -13.38
C PHE A 54 4.61 4.95 -12.10
N GLU A 55 5.41 5.87 -11.55
CA GLU A 55 5.04 6.69 -10.38
C GLU A 55 3.77 7.53 -10.65
N SER A 56 3.59 8.05 -11.87
CA SER A 56 2.38 8.80 -12.23
C SER A 56 1.10 7.94 -12.19
N HIS A 57 1.21 6.64 -12.49
CA HIS A 57 0.10 5.70 -12.36
C HIS A 57 -0.23 5.44 -10.89
N ILE A 58 0.79 5.25 -10.05
CA ILE A 58 0.61 5.13 -8.59
C ILE A 58 -0.09 6.37 -8.04
N GLN A 59 0.40 7.56 -8.38
CA GLN A 59 -0.19 8.83 -7.96
C GLN A 59 -1.66 8.93 -8.38
N ARG A 60 -1.99 8.56 -9.63
CA ARG A 60 -3.37 8.60 -10.12
C ARG A 60 -4.27 7.65 -9.33
N ILE A 61 -3.81 6.45 -9.00
CA ILE A 61 -4.56 5.50 -8.17
C ILE A 61 -4.70 6.03 -6.75
N ALA A 62 -3.63 6.54 -6.14
CA ALA A 62 -3.68 7.08 -4.78
C ALA A 62 -4.67 8.25 -4.64
N GLN A 63 -4.74 9.13 -5.65
CA GLN A 63 -5.63 10.29 -5.65
C GLN A 63 -7.09 9.96 -5.96
N LYS A 64 -7.36 9.01 -6.85
CA LYS A 64 -8.72 8.75 -7.40
C LYS A 64 -9.26 7.35 -7.11
N GLY A 65 -8.45 6.46 -6.57
CA GLY A 65 -8.77 5.05 -6.37
C GLY A 65 -9.78 4.80 -5.25
N ARG A 66 -9.78 5.65 -4.21
CA ARG A 66 -10.67 5.49 -3.05
C ARG A 66 -12.15 5.37 -3.43
N SER A 67 -12.65 6.26 -4.29
CA SER A 67 -14.07 6.21 -4.71
C SER A 67 -14.38 4.97 -5.54
N ALA A 68 -13.40 4.47 -6.31
CA ALA A 68 -13.51 3.27 -7.14
C ALA A 68 -13.25 1.96 -6.35
N GLY A 69 -12.99 2.06 -5.04
CA GLY A 69 -12.62 0.92 -4.20
C GLY A 69 -11.30 0.25 -4.59
N ILE A 70 -10.32 1.04 -5.04
CA ILE A 70 -8.97 0.57 -5.40
C ILE A 70 -7.98 1.10 -4.37
N HIS A 71 -7.26 0.19 -3.72
CA HIS A 71 -6.29 0.47 -2.66
C HIS A 71 -4.92 -0.07 -3.04
N LEU A 72 -3.88 0.67 -2.69
CA LEU A 72 -2.49 0.26 -2.89
C LEU A 72 -1.84 -0.07 -1.55
N VAL A 73 -1.10 -1.18 -1.51
CA VAL A 73 -0.17 -1.52 -0.45
C VAL A 73 1.19 -1.71 -1.11
N ILE A 74 2.19 -0.96 -0.67
CA ILE A 74 3.53 -1.00 -1.24
C ILE A 74 4.50 -1.31 -0.09
N SER A 75 5.26 -2.40 -0.22
CA SER A 75 6.34 -2.76 0.70
C SER A 75 7.70 -2.67 0.00
N THR A 76 8.75 -2.47 0.78
CA THR A 76 10.14 -2.59 0.34
C THR A 76 11.04 -2.83 1.53
N GLN A 77 12.09 -3.64 1.34
CA GLN A 77 13.18 -3.80 2.30
C GLN A 77 14.32 -2.80 2.05
N SER A 78 14.27 -2.06 0.95
CA SER A 78 15.30 -1.10 0.52
C SER A 78 14.77 0.34 0.57
N PRO A 79 14.56 0.93 1.75
CA PRO A 79 14.10 2.31 1.88
C PRO A 79 15.22 3.29 1.51
N ARG A 80 15.42 3.49 0.20
CA ARG A 80 16.39 4.44 -0.36
C ARG A 80 15.67 5.60 -1.04
N LYS A 81 16.28 6.78 -1.08
CA LYS A 81 15.70 7.99 -1.69
C LYS A 81 15.34 7.79 -3.17
N GLU A 82 16.11 6.95 -3.86
CA GLU A 82 15.89 6.58 -5.25
C GLU A 82 14.69 5.64 -5.42
N ILE A 83 14.29 4.89 -4.39
CA ILE A 83 13.11 4.02 -4.43
C ILE A 83 11.90 4.78 -3.90
N VAL A 84 11.99 5.28 -2.67
CA VAL A 84 10.91 6.01 -1.98
C VAL A 84 11.02 7.50 -2.32
N SER A 85 10.65 7.84 -3.54
CA SER A 85 10.74 9.22 -4.04
C SER A 85 9.79 10.17 -3.28
N GLY A 86 10.02 11.49 -3.40
CA GLY A 86 9.13 12.50 -2.81
C GLY A 86 7.68 12.37 -3.28
N LEU A 87 7.47 12.00 -4.55
CA LEU A 87 6.14 11.81 -5.13
C LEU A 87 5.42 10.63 -4.47
N ILE A 88 6.10 9.50 -4.28
CA ILE A 88 5.54 8.33 -3.58
C ILE A 88 5.18 8.69 -2.13
N ARG A 89 6.08 9.37 -1.41
CA ARG A 89 5.85 9.79 -0.01
C ARG A 89 4.66 10.73 0.16
N GLN A 90 4.41 11.61 -0.81
CA GLN A 90 3.30 12.56 -0.77
C GLN A 90 1.95 11.92 -1.14
N CYS A 91 1.96 10.90 -2.00
CA CYS A 91 0.72 10.28 -2.48
C CYS A 91 0.19 9.19 -1.54
N LEU A 92 1.03 8.63 -0.67
CA LEU A 92 0.66 7.52 0.23
C LEU A 92 0.73 7.98 1.70
N PRO A 93 -0.39 8.49 2.25
CA PRO A 93 -0.40 9.07 3.59
C PRO A 93 -0.32 8.03 4.72
N GLY A 94 -0.69 6.77 4.45
CA GLY A 94 -0.59 5.68 5.42
C GLY A 94 0.80 5.05 5.39
N LYS A 95 1.64 5.43 6.35
CA LYS A 95 3.03 4.97 6.44
C LYS A 95 3.20 4.01 7.61
N ILE A 96 3.86 2.89 7.37
CA ILE A 96 4.19 1.88 8.38
C ILE A 96 5.66 1.53 8.21
N SER A 97 6.41 1.52 9.30
CA SER A 97 7.80 1.06 9.32
C SER A 97 7.99 0.03 10.40
N PHE A 98 8.64 -1.07 10.05
CA PHE A 98 9.31 -1.95 11.01
C PHE A 98 10.68 -1.37 11.36
N ARG A 99 11.47 -2.11 12.13
CA ARG A 99 12.85 -1.72 12.47
C ARG A 99 13.65 -1.44 11.20
N VAL A 100 14.28 -0.28 11.17
CA VAL A 100 15.22 0.15 10.12
C VAL A 100 16.62 0.31 10.69
N THR A 101 17.59 0.57 9.82
CA THR A 101 19.01 0.64 10.18
C THR A 101 19.33 1.91 10.94
N ASP A 102 18.81 3.04 10.47
CA ASP A 102 19.13 4.35 10.99
C ASP A 102 17.97 5.36 10.89
N ASP A 103 18.19 6.53 11.46
CA ASP A 103 17.23 7.64 11.47
C ASP A 103 16.90 8.16 10.05
N THR A 104 17.83 8.05 9.11
CA THR A 104 17.61 8.50 7.72
C THR A 104 16.54 7.64 7.06
N GLU A 105 16.58 6.32 7.25
CA GLU A 105 15.56 5.39 6.77
C GLU A 105 14.21 5.64 7.47
N SER A 106 14.20 5.93 8.77
CA SER A 106 12.99 6.32 9.51
C SER A 106 12.34 7.57 8.91
N LEU A 107 13.12 8.63 8.69
CA LEU A 107 12.66 9.87 8.08
C LEU A 107 12.18 9.66 6.64
N LEU A 108 12.78 8.75 5.90
CA LEU A 108 12.36 8.45 4.54
C LEU A 108 10.97 7.78 4.50
N ILE A 109 10.70 6.85 5.41
CA ILE A 109 9.43 6.10 5.43
C ILE A 109 8.33 6.85 6.16
N LEU A 110 8.60 7.35 7.37
CA LEU A 110 7.61 7.88 8.32
C LEU A 110 7.53 9.41 8.36
N ASP A 111 8.45 10.10 7.69
CA ASP A 111 8.74 11.54 7.86
C ASP A 111 9.16 11.92 9.29
N LYS A 112 9.47 10.94 10.14
CA LYS A 112 9.85 11.10 11.55
C LYS A 112 10.82 10.00 11.97
N SER A 113 11.74 10.36 12.86
CA SER A 113 12.62 9.44 13.59
C SER A 113 11.85 8.45 14.46
N GLY A 114 12.48 7.32 14.79
CA GLY A 114 12.04 6.39 15.82
C GLY A 114 11.96 4.93 15.39
N ALA A 115 11.90 4.63 14.09
CA ALA A 115 11.83 3.25 13.63
C ALA A 115 13.16 2.51 13.81
N GLU A 116 14.29 3.23 13.85
CA GLU A 116 15.62 2.70 14.17
C GLU A 116 15.72 2.15 15.61
N GLN A 117 14.80 2.59 16.49
CA GLN A 117 14.73 2.18 17.90
C GLN A 117 13.78 1.00 18.15
N LEU A 118 13.14 0.48 17.10
CA LEU A 118 12.25 -0.67 17.21
C LEU A 118 13.01 -1.95 17.52
N ARG A 119 12.34 -2.87 18.20
CA ARG A 119 12.93 -4.13 18.71
C ARG A 119 12.98 -5.23 17.65
N GLY A 120 12.40 -5.00 16.47
CA GLY A 120 12.20 -6.03 15.45
C GLY A 120 11.07 -7.01 15.81
N LYS A 121 11.02 -8.18 15.15
CA LYS A 121 10.03 -9.24 15.43
C LYS A 121 8.57 -8.75 15.47
N GLY A 122 8.21 -7.88 14.54
CA GLY A 122 6.85 -7.34 14.41
C GLY A 122 6.60 -6.02 15.15
N ASP A 123 7.53 -5.50 15.93
CA ASP A 123 7.45 -4.15 16.51
C ASP A 123 7.50 -3.09 15.38
N LEU A 124 6.50 -2.20 15.34
CA LEU A 124 6.30 -1.27 14.24
C LEU A 124 5.84 0.12 14.70
N LEU A 125 6.08 1.12 13.84
CA LEU A 125 5.52 2.46 13.95
C LEU A 125 4.60 2.75 12.77
N CYS A 126 3.49 3.42 13.05
CA CYS A 126 2.56 3.92 12.05
C CYS A 126 2.47 5.44 12.09
N ASN A 127 2.38 6.05 10.91
CA ASN A 127 2.01 7.44 10.70
C ASN A 127 0.87 7.49 9.68
N PHE A 128 -0.38 7.55 10.16
CA PHE A 128 -1.56 7.53 9.28
C PHE A 128 -2.12 8.92 8.96
N GLN A 129 -1.80 9.94 9.76
CA GLN A 129 -2.28 11.32 9.61
C GLN A 129 -1.36 12.32 10.32
N HIS A 130 -0.25 12.71 9.69
CA HIS A 130 0.64 13.88 9.91
C HIS A 130 1.00 14.34 11.36
N GLY A 131 0.65 13.62 12.42
CA GLY A 131 0.66 14.17 13.77
C GLY A 131 1.43 13.34 14.78
N ARG A 132 1.09 12.06 14.93
CA ARG A 132 1.64 11.22 16.00
C ARG A 132 2.04 9.84 15.48
N LEU A 133 3.25 9.42 15.85
CA LEU A 133 3.68 8.04 15.65
C LEU A 133 2.93 7.14 16.64
N LEU A 134 2.29 6.11 16.11
CA LEU A 134 1.66 5.06 16.90
C LEU A 134 2.57 3.83 16.87
N ARG A 135 3.01 3.37 18.04
CA ARG A 135 3.74 2.11 18.16
C ARG A 135 2.77 0.96 18.35
N ALA A 136 2.95 -0.11 17.60
CA ALA A 136 2.14 -1.31 17.69
C ALA A 136 2.99 -2.56 17.48
N GLN A 137 2.38 -3.72 17.70
CA GLN A 137 2.97 -5.02 17.48
C GLN A 137 2.17 -5.72 16.37
N SER A 138 2.85 -6.12 15.30
CA SER A 138 2.26 -6.95 14.26
C SER A 138 1.86 -8.30 14.83
N ALA A 139 0.75 -8.84 14.33
CA ALA A 139 0.44 -10.24 14.48
C ALA A 139 1.57 -11.09 13.88
N PHE A 140 1.89 -12.18 14.56
CA PHE A 140 2.77 -13.22 14.05
C PHE A 140 1.89 -14.34 13.51
N ILE A 141 2.11 -14.71 12.25
CA ILE A 141 1.41 -15.81 11.59
C ILE A 141 2.47 -16.85 11.27
N THR A 142 2.27 -18.08 11.74
CA THR A 142 3.16 -19.20 11.43
C THR A 142 2.97 -19.69 10.00
N ASP A 143 3.97 -20.36 9.45
CA ASP A 143 3.86 -21.02 8.13
C ASP A 143 2.70 -22.02 8.07
N GLU A 144 2.38 -22.69 9.19
CA GLU A 144 1.27 -23.62 9.27
C GLU A 144 -0.07 -22.89 9.16
N GLU A 145 -0.27 -21.83 9.94
CA GLU A 145 -1.48 -21.01 9.87
C GLU A 145 -1.64 -20.39 8.48
N TRP A 146 -0.55 -19.91 7.88
CA TRP A 146 -0.54 -19.38 6.53
C TRP A 146 -0.99 -20.43 5.51
N ARG A 147 -0.37 -21.61 5.50
CA ARG A 147 -0.75 -22.72 4.59
C ARG A 147 -2.20 -23.12 4.80
N ARG A 148 -2.68 -23.18 6.05
CA ARG A 148 -4.08 -23.51 6.34
C ARG A 148 -5.03 -22.51 5.70
N VAL A 149 -4.78 -21.22 5.81
CA VAL A 149 -5.61 -20.17 5.19
C VAL A 149 -5.56 -20.25 3.66
N VAL A 150 -4.38 -20.43 3.08
CA VAL A 150 -4.22 -20.49 1.62
C VAL A 150 -4.90 -21.73 1.04
N LEU A 151 -4.70 -22.91 1.63
CA LEU A 151 -5.25 -24.18 1.11
C LEU A 151 -6.75 -24.36 1.34
N THR A 152 -7.32 -23.67 2.33
CA THR A 152 -8.78 -23.66 2.56
C THR A 152 -9.49 -22.59 1.74
N SER A 153 -8.75 -21.71 1.06
CA SER A 153 -9.32 -20.67 0.21
C SER A 153 -9.96 -21.29 -1.03
N PRO A 154 -11.20 -20.91 -1.41
CA PRO A 154 -11.86 -21.34 -2.64
C PRO A 154 -11.08 -21.03 -3.94
N MET A 155 -10.06 -20.19 -3.86
CA MET A 155 -9.18 -19.81 -4.97
C MET A 155 -7.98 -20.75 -5.16
N ALA A 156 -7.70 -21.68 -4.24
CA ALA A 156 -6.54 -22.57 -4.31
C ALA A 156 -6.67 -23.70 -5.37
N SER A 157 -7.82 -23.78 -6.03
CA SER A 157 -8.12 -24.75 -7.10
C SER A 157 -8.02 -24.17 -8.53
N LEU A 158 -7.43 -22.98 -8.69
CA LEU A 158 -7.08 -22.36 -9.98
C LEU A 158 -5.57 -22.45 -10.21
#